data_AF-A0A7S2QVP9-F1
#
_entry.id   AF-A0A7S2QVP9-F1
#
_cell.length_a   1.000
_cell.length_b   1.000
_cell.length_c   1.000
_cell.angle_alpha   90.00
_cell.angle_beta   90.00
_cell.angle_gamma   90.00
#
_symmetry.space_group_name_H-M   'P 1'
#
loop_
_entity.id
_entity.type
_entity.pdbx_description
1 polymer ?
#
loop_
_entity_poly.entity_id
_entity_poly.type
_entity_poly.pdbx_seq_one_letter_code
_entity_poly.pdbx_strand_id
1 'polypeptide(L)'
;MASALALGIISKERSRKALLKEINAGGLPLLYKILLDTSKPEFCTVLRLISEALEAGRPVLFFCKAGKDRTGLVAALVLAACGCPEPLIVEDYAMSDSYHRMALAGIENNPELRGLNRAVFEAAPRQAITEALQYLHCQYGGPHMYMQKIGFLEQQQQRLKELLTTADLAVATAQNKL
;
A
#
# COMPACT_ATOMS: atom_id res chain seq x y z
N MET A 1 -23.14 -8.67 -13.95
CA MET A 1 -24.20 -7.65 -14.14
C MET A 1 -25.13 -7.48 -12.93
N ALA A 2 -25.20 -8.40 -11.95
CA ALA A 2 -26.15 -8.31 -10.83
C ALA A 2 -25.67 -7.52 -9.57
N SER A 3 -24.40 -7.14 -9.48
CA SER A 3 -23.86 -6.53 -8.23
C SER A 3 -24.01 -5.01 -8.13
N ALA A 4 -24.26 -4.30 -9.24
CA ALA A 4 -24.28 -2.84 -9.26
C ALA A 4 -25.62 -2.24 -8.79
N LEU A 5 -26.73 -3.00 -8.91
CA LEU A 5 -28.07 -2.50 -8.58
C LEU A 5 -28.32 -2.42 -7.06
N ALA A 6 -27.67 -3.27 -6.26
CA ALA A 6 -27.90 -3.34 -4.82
C ALA A 6 -27.34 -2.13 -4.05
N LEU A 7 -26.31 -1.47 -4.57
CA LEU A 7 -25.67 -0.32 -3.92
C LEU A 7 -26.48 0.98 -4.05
N GLY A 8 -27.37 1.08 -5.05
CA GLY A 8 -28.23 2.26 -5.25
C GLY A 8 -29.47 2.31 -4.36
N ILE A 9 -29.83 1.21 -3.68
CA ILE A 9 -31.04 1.07 -2.86
C ILE A 9 -30.77 1.44 -1.39
N ILE A 10 -29.50 1.47 -0.97
CA ILE A 10 -29.11 1.67 0.42
C ILE A 10 -28.51 3.08 0.58
N SER A 11 -29.02 3.86 1.54
CA SER A 11 -28.47 5.19 1.82
C SER A 11 -26.97 5.11 2.11
N LYS A 12 -26.20 6.13 1.70
CA LYS A 12 -24.74 6.20 1.92
C LYS A 12 -24.36 5.90 3.37
N GLU A 13 -25.18 6.36 4.33
CA GLU A 13 -24.97 6.13 5.75
C GLU A 13 -25.19 4.67 6.17
N ARG A 14 -26.24 4.01 5.68
CA ARG A 14 -26.53 2.60 6.00
C ARG A 14 -25.51 1.67 5.34
N SER A 15 -25.10 1.96 4.11
CA SER A 15 -24.00 1.26 3.43
C SER A 15 -22.68 1.44 4.17
N ARG A 16 -22.37 2.66 4.62
CA ARG A 16 -21.17 2.94 5.43
C ARG A 16 -21.19 2.17 6.74
N LYS A 17 -22.32 2.14 7.46
CA LYS A 17 -22.46 1.42 8.72
C LYS A 17 -22.29 -0.09 8.55
N ALA A 18 -22.87 -0.65 7.48
CA ALA A 18 -22.69 -2.06 7.14
C ALA A 18 -21.23 -2.38 6.79
N LEU A 19 -20.61 -1.56 5.93
CA LEU A 19 -19.21 -1.72 5.53
C LEU A 19 -18.25 -1.59 6.72
N LEU A 20 -18.49 -0.65 7.64
CA LEU A 20 -17.69 -0.50 8.86
C LEU A 20 -17.77 -1.73 9.76
N LYS A 21 -18.93 -2.38 9.85
CA LYS A 21 -19.08 -3.62 10.61
C LYS A 21 -18.23 -4.74 10.02
N GLU A 22 -18.29 -4.92 8.70
CA GLU A 22 -17.50 -5.93 7.99
C GLU A 22 -16.00 -5.65 8.07
N ILE A 23 -15.58 -4.40 7.85
CA ILE A 23 -14.19 -3.97 7.96
C ILE A 23 -13.67 -4.21 9.39
N ASN A 24 -14.41 -3.83 10.43
CA ASN A 24 -14.00 -4.08 11.81
C ASN A 24 -13.88 -5.57 12.12
N ALA A 25 -14.73 -6.43 11.55
CA ALA A 25 -14.67 -7.87 11.73
C ALA A 25 -13.50 -8.51 10.96
N GLY A 26 -13.23 -8.05 9.74
CA GLY A 26 -12.16 -8.57 8.89
C GLY A 26 -10.78 -7.93 9.10
N GLY A 27 -10.71 -6.85 9.88
CA GLY A 27 -9.48 -6.16 10.25
C GLY A 27 -8.66 -5.62 9.08
N LEU A 28 -7.37 -5.40 9.32
CA LEU A 28 -6.40 -4.93 8.32
C LEU A 28 -6.32 -5.84 7.08
N PRO A 29 -6.34 -7.19 7.19
CA PRO A 29 -6.29 -8.03 6.00
C PRO A 29 -7.47 -7.79 5.05
N LEU A 30 -8.70 -7.67 5.56
CA LEU A 30 -9.85 -7.35 4.71
C LEU A 30 -9.73 -5.95 4.12
N LEU A 31 -9.31 -4.97 4.92
CA LEU A 31 -9.11 -3.60 4.44
C LEU A 31 -8.12 -3.56 3.27
N TYR A 32 -7.00 -4.29 3.36
CA TYR A 32 -5.98 -4.30 2.32
C TYR A 32 -6.47 -4.95 1.03
N LYS A 33 -7.24 -6.04 1.14
CA LYS A 33 -7.90 -6.69 0.00
C LYS A 33 -8.84 -5.70 -0.71
N ILE A 34 -9.69 -4.99 0.07
CA ILE A 34 -10.58 -3.95 -0.46
C ILE A 34 -9.78 -2.86 -1.17
N LEU A 35 -8.74 -2.31 -0.54
CA LEU A 35 -7.91 -1.25 -1.14
C LEU A 35 -7.30 -1.70 -2.47
N LEU A 36 -6.68 -2.88 -2.51
CA LEU A 36 -6.10 -3.45 -3.73
C LEU A 36 -7.14 -3.66 -4.83
N ASP A 37 -8.39 -3.95 -4.46
CA ASP A 37 -9.44 -4.14 -5.45
C ASP A 37 -10.08 -2.84 -5.95
N THR A 38 -10.29 -1.88 -5.06
CA THR A 38 -11.06 -0.67 -5.35
C THR A 38 -10.21 0.50 -5.79
N SER A 39 -8.91 0.51 -5.48
CA SER A 39 -8.00 1.64 -5.74
C SER A 39 -6.95 1.35 -6.82
N LYS A 40 -7.29 0.47 -7.78
CA LYS A 40 -6.39 0.05 -8.85
C LYS A 40 -5.83 1.23 -9.67
N PRO A 41 -6.65 2.19 -10.14
CA PRO A 41 -6.13 3.34 -10.87
C PRO A 41 -5.15 4.17 -10.04
N GLU A 42 -5.44 4.38 -8.75
CA GLU A 42 -4.62 5.17 -7.85
C GLU A 42 -3.26 4.52 -7.59
N PHE A 43 -3.21 3.20 -7.39
CA PHE A 43 -1.94 2.47 -7.28
C PHE A 43 -1.10 2.61 -8.55
N CYS A 44 -1.73 2.46 -9.73
CA CYS A 44 -1.03 2.64 -11.01
C CYS A 44 -0.49 4.07 -11.17
N THR A 45 -1.31 5.09 -10.86
CA THR A 45 -0.90 6.49 -10.91
C THR A 45 0.28 6.77 -9.97
N VAL A 46 0.24 6.30 -8.73
CA VAL A 46 1.34 6.51 -7.77
C VAL A 46 2.64 5.86 -8.26
N LEU A 47 2.59 4.63 -8.76
CA LEU A 47 3.78 3.95 -9.31
C LEU A 47 4.40 4.70 -10.49
N ARG A 48 3.56 5.28 -11.37
CA ARG A 48 4.02 6.12 -12.48
C ARG A 48 4.65 7.42 -11.99
N LEU A 49 4.01 8.13 -11.05
CA LEU A 49 4.55 9.37 -10.48
C LEU A 49 5.90 9.16 -9.78
N ILE A 50 6.06 8.04 -9.07
CA ILE A 50 7.34 7.66 -8.47
C ILE A 50 8.39 7.49 -9.58
N SER A 51 8.06 6.74 -10.63
CA SER A 51 8.98 6.49 -11.74
C SER A 51 9.38 7.79 -12.46
N GLU A 52 8.42 8.65 -12.79
CA GLU A 52 8.65 9.95 -13.44
C GLU A 52 9.53 10.89 -12.60
N ALA A 53 9.35 10.89 -11.28
CA ALA A 53 10.18 11.69 -10.39
C ALA A 53 11.62 11.17 -10.34
N LEU A 54 11.80 9.86 -10.25
CA LEU A 54 13.12 9.21 -10.24
C LEU A 54 13.85 9.38 -11.58
N GLU A 55 13.15 9.30 -12.71
CA GLU A 55 13.71 9.58 -14.04
C GLU A 55 14.23 11.01 -14.17
N ALA A 56 13.57 11.96 -13.51
CA ALA A 56 14.01 13.34 -13.40
C ALA A 56 15.12 13.55 -12.34
N GLY A 57 15.65 12.49 -11.74
CA GLY A 57 16.69 12.56 -10.71
C GLY A 57 16.21 13.15 -9.38
N ARG A 58 14.91 13.09 -9.08
CA ARG A 58 14.32 13.67 -7.87
C ARG A 58 14.01 12.58 -6.84
N PRO A 59 14.42 12.75 -5.56
CA PRO A 59 14.00 11.84 -4.50
C PRO A 59 12.49 11.95 -4.28
N VAL A 60 11.86 10.84 -3.88
CA VAL A 60 10.41 10.75 -3.70
C VAL A 60 10.07 10.42 -2.25
N LEU A 61 9.19 11.23 -1.67
CA LEU A 61 8.53 10.95 -0.40
C LEU A 61 7.03 10.77 -0.66
N PHE A 62 6.46 9.65 -0.23
CA PHE A 62 5.02 9.40 -0.28
C PHE A 62 4.52 8.96 1.10
N PHE A 63 3.37 9.48 1.50
CA PHE A 63 2.75 9.13 2.78
C PHE A 63 1.23 9.19 2.69
N CYS A 64 0.58 8.39 3.51
CA CYS A 64 -0.83 8.55 3.84
C CYS A 64 -0.95 9.24 5.21
N LYS A 65 -2.13 9.28 5.81
CA LYS A 65 -2.32 9.93 7.11
C LYS A 65 -1.45 9.32 8.21
N ALA A 66 -1.40 7.99 8.28
CA ALA A 66 -0.68 7.24 9.30
C ALA A 66 0.69 6.70 8.83
N GLY A 67 1.01 6.85 7.55
CA GLY A 67 2.24 6.30 6.97
C GLY A 67 2.31 4.76 6.88
N LYS A 68 1.23 4.04 7.22
CA LYS A 68 1.24 2.57 7.36
C LYS A 68 0.44 1.83 6.28
N ASP A 69 -0.84 2.15 6.10
CA ASP A 69 -1.75 1.30 5.31
C ASP A 69 -1.51 1.42 3.79
N ARG A 70 -1.98 2.52 3.19
CA ARG A 70 -1.79 2.79 1.76
C ARG A 70 -0.32 2.97 1.42
N THR A 71 0.45 3.58 2.33
CA THR A 71 1.90 3.73 2.19
C THR A 71 2.58 2.38 2.14
N GLY A 72 2.27 1.47 3.07
CA GLY A 72 2.85 0.12 3.11
C GLY A 72 2.49 -0.71 1.89
N LEU A 73 1.26 -0.60 1.38
CA LEU A 73 0.86 -1.28 0.13
C LEU A 73 1.63 -0.75 -1.09
N VAL A 74 1.81 0.58 -1.20
CA VAL A 74 2.64 1.17 -2.27
C VAL A 74 4.09 0.73 -2.14
N ALA A 75 4.67 0.79 -0.94
CA ALA A 75 6.04 0.35 -0.67
C ALA A 75 6.23 -1.13 -1.04
N ALA A 76 5.30 -1.99 -0.65
CA ALA A 76 5.33 -3.42 -1.00
C ALA A 76 5.31 -3.66 -2.51
N LEU A 77 4.50 -2.91 -3.28
CA LEU A 77 4.47 -3.01 -4.74
C LEU A 77 5.79 -2.53 -5.38
N VAL A 78 6.38 -1.44 -4.87
CA VAL A 78 7.68 -0.92 -5.34
C VAL A 78 8.80 -1.93 -5.06
N LEU A 79 8.86 -2.47 -3.83
CA LEU A 79 9.86 -3.48 -3.45
C LEU A 79 9.69 -4.76 -4.27
N ALA A 80 8.45 -5.19 -4.51
CA ALA A 80 8.17 -6.32 -5.39
C ALA A 80 8.64 -6.04 -6.84
N ALA A 81 8.38 -4.85 -7.39
CA ALA A 81 8.88 -4.45 -8.71
C ALA A 81 10.42 -4.51 -8.78
N CYS A 82 11.11 -4.20 -7.67
CA CYS A 82 12.56 -4.29 -7.57
C CYS A 82 13.08 -5.75 -7.43
N GLY A 83 12.19 -6.74 -7.27
CA GLY A 83 12.54 -8.14 -7.06
C GLY A 83 12.95 -8.46 -5.63
N CYS A 84 12.53 -7.64 -4.66
CA CYS A 84 12.80 -7.89 -3.25
C CYS A 84 12.07 -9.17 -2.77
N PRO A 85 12.74 -10.09 -2.05
CA PRO A 85 12.09 -11.23 -1.43
C PRO A 85 10.95 -10.82 -0.49
N GLU A 86 9.83 -11.55 -0.53
CA GLU A 86 8.67 -11.24 0.32
C GLU A 86 8.96 -11.13 1.82
N PRO A 87 9.85 -11.95 2.43
CA PRO A 87 10.20 -11.78 3.83
C PRO A 87 10.75 -10.38 4.16
N LEU A 88 11.49 -9.76 3.24
CA LEU A 88 12.02 -8.41 3.41
C LEU A 88 10.94 -7.35 3.22
N ILE A 89 9.98 -7.57 2.32
CA ILE A 89 8.80 -6.71 2.17
C ILE A 89 7.95 -6.72 3.45
N VAL A 90 7.79 -7.90 4.07
CA VAL A 90 7.07 -8.05 5.33
C VAL A 90 7.81 -7.35 6.47
N GLU A 91 9.15 -7.43 6.49
CA GLU A 91 9.97 -6.71 7.48
C GLU A 91 9.85 -5.19 7.32
N ASP A 92 9.96 -4.68 6.09
CA ASP A 92 9.84 -3.26 5.81
C ASP A 92 8.51 -2.68 6.33
N TYR A 93 7.40 -3.36 6.00
CA TYR A 93 6.08 -2.99 6.51
C TYR A 93 6.02 -3.00 8.04
N ALA A 94 6.56 -4.05 8.68
CA ALA A 94 6.52 -4.22 10.13
C ALA A 94 7.29 -3.13 10.88
N MET A 95 8.26 -2.45 10.27
CA MET A 95 8.91 -1.29 10.89
C MET A 95 7.94 -0.12 11.13
N SER A 96 6.79 -0.08 10.44
CA SER A 96 5.74 0.90 10.74
C SER A 96 5.23 0.78 12.18
N ASP A 97 5.26 -0.44 12.73
CA ASP A 97 5.69 -0.86 14.09
C ASP A 97 6.13 0.22 15.12
N SER A 98 7.27 0.81 14.82
CA SER A 98 7.95 1.70 15.77
C SER A 98 7.41 3.14 15.75
N TYR A 99 6.58 3.50 14.76
CA TYR A 99 6.24 4.90 14.48
C TYR A 99 4.76 5.25 14.76
N HIS A 100 3.97 4.33 15.30
CA HIS A 100 2.50 4.47 15.44
C HIS A 100 2.04 5.59 16.35
N ARG A 101 2.80 5.85 17.43
CA ARG A 101 2.42 6.84 18.44
C ARG A 101 2.26 8.24 17.83
N MET A 102 2.95 8.52 16.72
CA MET A 102 2.83 9.79 15.99
C MET A 102 1.67 9.81 14.99
N ALA A 103 1.31 8.67 14.42
CA ALA A 103 0.33 8.55 13.33
C ALA A 103 -1.14 8.78 13.74
N LEU A 104 -1.47 8.54 15.02
CA LEU A 104 -2.84 8.58 15.53
C LEU A 104 -3.26 9.95 16.10
N ALA A 105 -2.29 10.87 16.25
CA ALA A 105 -2.57 12.24 16.64
C ALA A 105 -3.47 12.90 15.58
N GLY A 106 -4.75 13.10 15.93
CA GLY A 106 -5.75 13.74 15.07
C GLY A 106 -6.80 12.82 14.43
N ILE A 107 -6.74 11.49 14.64
CA ILE A 107 -7.85 10.59 14.24
C ILE A 107 -9.08 10.79 15.13
N GLU A 108 -8.87 11.17 16.39
CA GLU A 108 -9.92 11.41 17.39
C GLU A 108 -10.94 12.49 16.97
N ASN A 109 -10.53 13.41 16.10
CA ASN A 109 -11.35 14.52 15.64
C ASN A 109 -11.95 14.30 14.24
N ASN A 110 -11.73 13.15 13.59
CA ASN A 110 -12.30 12.88 12.26
C ASN A 110 -13.68 12.19 12.38
N PRO A 111 -14.79 12.85 12.00
CA PRO A 111 -16.13 12.27 12.08
C PRO A 111 -16.30 11.01 11.23
N GLU A 112 -15.55 10.88 10.12
CA GLU A 112 -15.65 9.76 9.19
C GLU A 112 -15.04 8.48 9.76
N LEU A 113 -14.06 8.62 10.67
CA LEU A 113 -13.36 7.51 11.32
C LEU A 113 -14.00 7.13 12.68
N ARG A 114 -15.05 7.85 13.12
CA ARG A 114 -15.82 7.47 14.30
C ARG A 114 -16.45 6.08 14.10
N GLY A 115 -16.03 5.13 14.93
CA GLY A 115 -16.50 3.74 14.93
C GLY A 115 -15.51 2.71 14.42
N LEU A 116 -14.30 3.12 13.98
CA LEU A 116 -13.21 2.18 13.68
C LEU A 116 -12.62 1.63 14.99
N ASN A 117 -12.41 0.32 15.07
CA ASN A 117 -11.79 -0.29 16.25
C ASN A 117 -10.27 -0.03 16.27
N ARG A 118 -9.84 0.98 17.05
CA ARG A 118 -8.43 1.38 17.15
C ARG A 118 -7.50 0.19 17.42
N ALA A 119 -7.82 -0.68 18.37
CA ALA A 119 -6.98 -1.84 18.71
C ALA A 119 -6.69 -2.76 17.52
N VAL A 120 -7.57 -2.78 16.51
CA VAL A 120 -7.43 -3.61 15.30
C VAL A 120 -6.61 -2.92 14.21
N PHE A 121 -6.63 -1.58 14.16
CA PHE A 121 -6.09 -0.81 13.04
C PHE A 121 -4.88 0.05 13.39
N GLU A 122 -4.44 0.08 14.65
CA GLU A 122 -3.30 0.89 15.08
C GLU A 122 -1.95 0.25 14.72
N ALA A 123 -1.80 -1.04 14.98
CA ALA A 123 -0.55 -1.76 14.77
C ALA A 123 -0.24 -2.02 13.28
N ALA A 124 0.99 -2.39 12.98
CA ALA A 124 1.45 -2.89 11.69
C ALA A 124 1.82 -4.39 11.76
N PRO A 125 0.85 -5.28 12.08
CA PRO A 125 1.16 -6.69 12.25
C PRO A 125 1.60 -7.29 10.91
N ARG A 126 2.70 -8.04 10.93
CA ARG A 126 3.23 -8.77 9.76
C ARG A 126 2.14 -9.52 8.98
N GLN A 127 1.21 -10.14 9.71
CA GLN A 127 0.06 -10.83 9.15
C GLN A 127 -0.71 -9.99 8.12
N ALA A 128 -0.91 -8.69 8.36
CA ALA A 128 -1.71 -7.84 7.48
C ALA A 128 -1.09 -7.75 6.07
N ILE A 129 0.21 -7.48 5.99
CA ILE A 129 0.89 -7.41 4.68
C ILE A 129 1.12 -8.79 4.08
N THR A 130 1.40 -9.82 4.90
CA THR A 130 1.52 -11.21 4.43
C THR A 130 0.24 -11.69 3.76
N GLU A 131 -0.92 -11.44 4.37
CA GLU A 131 -2.21 -11.81 3.76
C GLU A 131 -2.52 -10.99 2.51
N ALA A 132 -2.05 -9.75 2.41
CA ALA A 132 -2.20 -8.94 1.20
C ALA A 132 -1.33 -9.50 0.05
N LEU A 133 -0.09 -9.89 0.33
CA LEU A 133 0.77 -10.55 -0.67
C LEU A 133 0.18 -11.89 -1.12
N GLN A 134 -0.30 -12.71 -0.18
CA GLN A 134 -1.02 -13.95 -0.50
C GLN A 134 -2.26 -13.70 -1.36
N TYR A 135 -3.02 -12.63 -1.05
CA TYR A 135 -4.16 -12.24 -1.86
C TYR A 135 -3.76 -11.90 -3.31
N LEU A 136 -2.65 -11.16 -3.50
CA LEU A 136 -2.11 -10.86 -4.83
C LEU A 136 -1.74 -12.14 -5.59
N HIS A 137 -1.13 -13.12 -4.94
CA HIS A 137 -0.86 -14.44 -5.53
C HIS A 137 -2.14 -15.14 -5.97
N CYS A 138 -3.08 -15.32 -5.05
CA CYS A 138 -4.29 -16.10 -5.29
C CYS A 138 -5.21 -15.47 -6.35
N GLN A 139 -5.35 -14.15 -6.38
CA GLN A 139 -6.31 -13.48 -7.29
C GLN A 139 -5.69 -12.97 -8.59
N TYR A 140 -4.41 -12.61 -8.55
CA TYR A 140 -3.76 -11.92 -9.65
C TYR A 140 -2.60 -12.69 -10.27
N GLY A 141 -2.08 -13.73 -9.62
CA GLY A 141 -0.86 -14.42 -10.02
C GLY A 141 0.41 -13.76 -9.48
N GLY A 142 0.27 -12.94 -8.43
CA GLY A 142 1.36 -12.29 -7.72
C GLY A 142 1.40 -10.77 -7.93
N PRO A 143 2.27 -10.06 -7.19
CA PRO A 143 2.36 -8.59 -7.24
C PRO A 143 2.73 -8.06 -8.63
N HIS A 144 3.61 -8.75 -9.37
CA HIS A 144 3.97 -8.37 -10.74
C HIS A 144 2.77 -8.42 -11.70
N MET A 145 2.00 -9.51 -11.65
CA MET A 145 0.81 -9.68 -12.49
C MET A 145 -0.32 -8.73 -12.08
N TYR A 146 -0.46 -8.43 -10.79
CA TYR A 146 -1.35 -7.36 -10.32
C TYR A 146 -0.97 -6.01 -10.92
N MET A 147 0.30 -5.61 -10.85
CA MET A 147 0.78 -4.35 -11.42
C MET A 147 0.51 -4.27 -12.93
N GLN A 148 0.75 -5.34 -13.68
CA GLN A 148 0.41 -5.40 -15.11
C GLN A 148 -1.10 -5.22 -15.34
N LYS A 149 -1.95 -5.90 -14.57
CA LYS A 149 -3.41 -5.81 -14.67
C LYS A 149 -3.96 -4.42 -14.35
N ILE A 150 -3.32 -3.65 -13.47
CA ILE A 150 -3.70 -2.26 -13.19
C ILE A 150 -3.09 -1.25 -14.17
N GLY A 151 -2.28 -1.71 -15.13
CA GLY A 151 -1.70 -0.89 -16.20
C GLY A 151 -0.29 -0.35 -15.91
N PHE A 152 0.42 -0.89 -14.92
CA PHE A 152 1.84 -0.65 -14.69
C PHE A 152 2.64 -1.83 -15.27
N LEU A 153 2.99 -1.70 -16.55
CA LEU A 153 3.48 -2.80 -17.38
C LEU A 153 4.90 -3.26 -17.00
N GLU A 154 5.28 -4.44 -17.47
CA GLU A 154 6.58 -5.05 -17.18
C GLU A 154 7.76 -4.13 -17.47
N GLN A 155 7.75 -3.41 -18.60
CA GLN A 155 8.79 -2.44 -18.95
C GLN A 155 8.91 -1.30 -17.92
N GLN A 156 7.78 -0.84 -17.37
CA GLN A 156 7.76 0.20 -16.34
C GLN A 156 8.26 -0.33 -15.00
N GLN A 157 7.93 -1.58 -14.66
CA GLN A 157 8.46 -2.25 -13.46
C GLN A 157 9.98 -2.43 -13.55
N GLN A 158 10.48 -2.90 -14.69
CA GLN A 158 11.91 -3.06 -14.94
C GLN A 158 12.65 -1.72 -14.89
N ARG A 159 12.06 -0.67 -15.48
CA ARG A 159 12.62 0.68 -15.42
C ARG A 159 12.69 1.22 -13.99
N LEU A 160 11.63 1.04 -13.20
CA LEU A 160 11.60 1.44 -11.80
C LEU A 160 12.68 0.71 -10.99
N LYS A 161 12.85 -0.60 -11.21
CA LYS A 161 13.92 -1.38 -10.60
C LYS A 161 15.29 -0.80 -10.90
N GLU A 162 15.59 -0.55 -12.18
CA GLU A 162 16.87 0.05 -12.58
C GLU A 162 17.14 1.36 -11.86
N LEU A 163 16.16 2.28 -11.82
CA LEU A 163 16.29 3.58 -11.18
C LEU A 163 16.60 3.48 -9.67
N LEU A 164 16.08 2.46 -8.99
CA LEU A 164 16.24 2.27 -7.55
C LEU A 164 17.44 1.39 -7.17
N THR A 165 17.92 0.51 -8.05
CA THR A 165 19.02 -0.43 -7.74
C THR A 165 20.35 -0.06 -8.39
N THR A 166 20.40 0.88 -9.32
CA THR A 166 21.66 1.30 -9.97
C THR A 166 22.38 2.43 -9.23
N ALA A 167 21.80 2.96 -8.15
CA ALA A 167 22.40 4.05 -7.36
C ALA A 167 23.60 3.63 -6.49
N ASP A 168 23.86 2.32 -6.33
CA ASP A 168 24.94 1.77 -5.48
C ASP A 168 26.31 1.65 -6.17
N LEU A 169 26.74 2.70 -6.88
CA LEU A 169 28.18 2.94 -7.17
C LEU A 169 28.64 4.37 -6.86
N ALA A 170 27.73 5.33 -6.64
CA ALA A 170 28.11 6.74 -6.44
C ALA A 170 28.07 7.22 -4.98
N VAL A 171 27.27 6.58 -4.11
CA VAL A 171 27.12 7.03 -2.70
C VAL A 171 28.25 6.48 -1.81
N ALA A 172 28.77 5.29 -2.10
CA ALA A 172 29.86 4.67 -1.33
C ALA A 172 31.22 5.41 -1.46
N THR A 173 31.43 6.19 -2.53
CA THR A 173 32.66 6.98 -2.73
C THR A 173 32.63 8.35 -2.03
N ALA A 174 31.45 8.83 -1.61
CA ALA A 174 31.32 10.12 -0.94
C ALA A 174 31.55 10.06 0.59
N GLN A 175 31.48 8.86 1.19
CA GLN A 175 31.61 8.70 2.65
C GLN A 175 33.02 8.35 3.14
N ASN A 176 34.02 8.26 2.25
CA ASN A 176 35.41 7.94 2.61
C ASN A 176 36.39 9.12 2.49
N LYS A 177 35.88 10.36 2.59
CA LYS A 177 36.68 11.58 2.71
C LYS A 177 36.17 12.44 3.85
N LEU A 178 36.42 12.01 5.08
CA LEU A 178 36.59 12.87 6.26
C LEU A 178 37.59 12.21 7.20
#